data_AF-A0A9E0M0D8-F1
#
_entry.id   AF-A0A9E0M0D8-F1
#
_cell.length_a   1.000
_cell.length_b   1.000
_cell.length_c   1.000
_cell.angle_alpha   90.00
_cell.angle_beta   90.00
_cell.angle_gamma   90.00
#
_symmetry.space_group_name_H-M   'P 1'
#
loop_
_entity.id
_entity.type
_entity.pdbx_description
1 polymer ?
#
loop_
_entity_poly.entity_id
_entity_poly.type
_entity_poly.pdbx_seq_one_letter_code
_entity_poly.pdbx_strand_id
1 'polypeptide(L)'
;MPSLHGAPKMKRHSTPRCQRGTTLVEAATVIAIVSIVTAVALPNFGPSVERRHIEGAAAQLETDLQLARATAVANNAGVRVNFQVLADGGSCYVMHTGAAGDCGCTEEGQPECRPGAEALRTAHYGPGVPVRIASNSRSILFDPVAGTVTPTATMKVQGRSGSAVHQIVNVMGRVRSCSPAPALPGFRAC
;
A
#
# COMPACT_ATOMS: atom_id res chain seq x y z
N MET A 1 17.23 90.69 -40.99
CA MET A 1 17.69 89.44 -40.37
C MET A 1 16.54 88.87 -39.54
N PRO A 2 16.13 87.61 -39.77
CA PRO A 2 14.91 87.03 -39.18
C PRO A 2 15.23 86.34 -37.85
N SER A 3 14.28 86.28 -36.93
CA SER A 3 14.32 85.30 -35.84
C SER A 3 12.97 84.59 -35.75
N LEU A 4 13.06 83.27 -35.80
CA LEU A 4 11.99 82.32 -36.03
C LEU A 4 11.04 82.18 -34.83
N HIS A 5 9.76 82.09 -35.16
CA HIS A 5 8.67 81.78 -34.24
C HIS A 5 8.82 80.35 -33.69
N GLY A 6 8.71 80.21 -32.38
CA GLY A 6 8.69 78.92 -31.69
C GLY A 6 7.43 78.11 -32.02
N ALA A 7 7.61 76.88 -32.50
CA ALA A 7 6.54 75.93 -32.72
C ALA A 7 6.08 75.30 -31.38
N PRO A 8 4.78 75.13 -31.14
CA PRO A 8 4.29 74.47 -29.94
C PRO A 8 4.47 72.94 -30.01
N LYS A 9 5.06 72.35 -28.95
CA LYS A 9 5.15 70.89 -28.78
C LYS A 9 3.75 70.29 -28.59
N MET A 10 3.35 69.43 -29.52
CA MET A 10 2.15 68.60 -29.41
C MET A 10 2.31 67.59 -28.27
N LYS A 11 1.50 67.71 -27.22
CA LYS A 11 1.39 66.69 -26.18
C LYS A 11 0.63 65.49 -26.75
N ARG A 12 1.30 64.34 -26.88
CA ARG A 12 0.63 63.08 -27.22
C ARG A 12 -0.23 62.65 -26.03
N HIS A 13 -1.54 62.69 -26.21
CA HIS A 13 -2.49 62.10 -25.27
C HIS A 13 -2.46 60.58 -25.42
N SER A 14 -1.96 59.89 -24.40
CA SER A 14 -2.14 58.45 -24.24
C SER A 14 -3.62 58.18 -24.04
N THR A 15 -4.28 57.57 -25.03
CA THR A 15 -5.67 57.15 -24.91
C THR A 15 -5.79 56.08 -23.82
N PRO A 16 -6.62 56.28 -22.78
CA PRO A 16 -6.87 55.23 -21.79
C PRO A 16 -7.58 54.08 -22.51
N ARG A 17 -6.97 52.89 -22.51
CA ARG A 17 -7.63 51.66 -22.94
C ARG A 17 -8.84 51.46 -22.05
N CYS A 18 -10.03 51.59 -22.64
CA CYS A 18 -11.30 51.29 -21.99
C CYS A 18 -11.26 49.83 -21.51
N GLN A 19 -11.14 49.63 -20.19
CA GLN A 19 -11.32 48.32 -19.58
C GLN A 19 -12.80 47.97 -19.73
N ARG A 20 -13.13 47.02 -20.60
CA ARG A 20 -14.48 46.45 -20.67
C ARG A 20 -14.71 45.70 -19.35
N GLY A 21 -15.58 46.24 -18.49
CA GLY A 21 -16.05 45.54 -17.30
C GLY A 21 -16.82 44.28 -17.71
N THR A 22 -16.56 43.17 -17.04
CA THR A 22 -17.29 41.91 -17.25
C THR A 22 -18.75 42.10 -16.85
N THR A 23 -19.66 41.48 -17.60
CA THR A 23 -21.10 41.58 -17.26
C THR A 23 -21.44 40.64 -16.10
N LEU A 24 -22.47 40.96 -15.32
CA LEU A 24 -22.95 40.07 -14.24
C LEU A 24 -23.33 38.67 -14.79
N VAL A 25 -23.86 38.63 -16.01
CA VAL A 25 -24.18 37.38 -16.72
C VAL A 25 -22.91 36.58 -17.05
N GLU A 26 -21.85 37.24 -17.48
CA GLU A 26 -20.55 36.59 -17.76
C GLU A 26 -19.90 36.03 -16.49
N ALA A 27 -19.97 36.76 -15.37
CA ALA A 27 -19.53 36.24 -14.09
C ALA A 27 -20.35 35.01 -13.65
N ALA A 28 -21.67 35.06 -13.83
CA ALA A 28 -22.56 33.94 -13.50
C ALA A 28 -22.30 32.70 -14.38
N THR A 29 -22.04 32.87 -15.67
CA THR A 29 -21.73 31.74 -16.57
C THR A 29 -20.37 31.13 -16.26
N VAL A 30 -19.34 31.95 -15.95
CA VAL A 30 -18.03 31.44 -15.53
C VAL A 30 -18.13 30.64 -14.25
N ILE A 31 -18.84 31.14 -13.23
CA ILE A 31 -19.05 30.42 -11.97
C ILE A 31 -19.80 29.10 -12.21
N ALA A 32 -20.82 29.10 -13.09
CA ALA A 32 -21.54 27.88 -13.45
C ALA A 32 -20.66 26.84 -14.17
N ILE A 33 -19.78 27.28 -15.09
CA ILE A 33 -18.86 26.38 -15.78
C ILE A 33 -17.82 25.82 -14.78
N VAL A 34 -17.25 26.68 -13.94
CA VAL A 34 -16.26 26.28 -12.93
C VAL A 34 -16.86 25.27 -11.95
N SER A 35 -18.09 25.45 -11.50
CA SER A 35 -18.73 24.52 -10.56
C SER A 35 -18.97 23.14 -11.18
N ILE A 36 -19.41 23.08 -12.44
CA ILE A 36 -19.59 21.82 -13.18
C ILE A 36 -18.24 21.12 -13.37
N VAL A 37 -17.21 21.84 -13.82
CA VAL A 37 -15.87 21.27 -14.04
C VAL A 37 -15.29 20.75 -12.72
N THR A 38 -15.41 21.51 -11.64
CA THR A 38 -14.91 21.12 -10.31
C THR A 38 -15.62 19.87 -9.79
N ALA A 39 -16.92 19.73 -10.03
CA ALA A 39 -17.70 18.56 -9.61
C ALA A 39 -17.25 17.27 -10.31
N VAL A 40 -16.81 17.34 -11.57
CA VAL A 40 -16.40 16.17 -12.37
C VAL A 40 -14.90 15.86 -12.24
N ALA A 41 -14.10 16.82 -11.75
CA ALA A 41 -12.65 16.70 -11.68
C ALA A 41 -12.13 15.82 -10.52
N LEU A 42 -12.98 15.17 -9.72
CA LEU A 42 -12.55 14.29 -8.63
C LEU A 42 -12.00 12.95 -9.20
N PRO A 43 -10.69 12.69 -9.12
CA PRO A 43 -10.15 11.40 -9.54
C PRO A 43 -10.56 10.31 -8.55
N ASN A 44 -10.89 9.12 -9.06
CA ASN A 44 -11.15 7.95 -8.22
C ASN A 44 -9.82 7.43 -7.63
N PHE A 45 -9.51 7.81 -6.39
CA PHE A 45 -8.30 7.35 -5.70
C PHE A 45 -8.39 5.90 -5.18
N GLY A 46 -9.55 5.25 -5.24
CA GLY A 46 -9.77 3.90 -4.69
C GLY A 46 -8.70 2.88 -5.11
N PRO A 47 -8.43 2.68 -6.42
CA PRO A 47 -7.44 1.73 -6.90
C PRO A 47 -6.01 2.04 -6.43
N SER A 48 -5.67 3.32 -6.31
CA SER A 48 -4.34 3.75 -5.86
C SER A 48 -4.15 3.49 -4.36
N VAL A 49 -5.19 3.71 -3.56
CA VAL A 49 -5.18 3.42 -2.13
C VAL A 49 -5.10 1.92 -1.88
N GLU A 50 -5.94 1.13 -2.55
CA GLU A 50 -5.91 -0.34 -2.45
C GLU A 50 -4.53 -0.89 -2.81
N ARG A 51 -3.94 -0.41 -3.90
CA ARG A 51 -2.60 -0.79 -4.31
C ARG A 51 -1.55 -0.53 -3.22
N ARG A 52 -1.58 0.64 -2.58
CA ARG A 52 -0.66 0.97 -1.47
C ARG A 52 -0.85 0.04 -0.28
N HIS A 53 -2.08 -0.37 0.02
CA HIS A 53 -2.33 -1.35 1.06
C HIS A 53 -1.75 -2.72 0.71
N ILE A 54 -1.91 -3.19 -0.54
CA ILE A 54 -1.32 -4.45 -1.01
C ILE A 54 0.21 -4.38 -0.92
N GLU A 55 0.82 -3.31 -1.44
CA GLU A 55 2.27 -3.08 -1.42
C GLU A 55 2.82 -3.04 0.02
N GLY A 56 2.15 -2.30 0.92
CA GLY A 56 2.54 -2.21 2.33
C GLY A 56 2.42 -3.55 3.06
N ALA A 57 1.31 -4.27 2.87
CA ALA A 57 1.12 -5.59 3.48
C ALA A 57 2.10 -6.63 2.94
N ALA A 58 2.42 -6.58 1.64
CA ALA A 58 3.42 -7.44 1.03
C ALA A 58 4.82 -7.16 1.58
N ALA A 59 5.23 -5.89 1.65
CA ALA A 59 6.52 -5.49 2.19
C ALA A 59 6.65 -5.84 3.69
N GLN A 60 5.59 -5.62 4.47
CA GLN A 60 5.56 -6.02 5.88
C GLN A 60 5.72 -7.53 6.03
N LEU A 61 4.96 -8.33 5.27
CA LEU A 61 5.08 -9.78 5.32
C LEU A 61 6.48 -10.26 4.92
N GLU A 62 7.08 -9.69 3.88
CA GLU A 62 8.45 -10.00 3.50
C GLU A 62 9.45 -9.71 4.63
N THR A 63 9.32 -8.53 5.25
CA THR A 63 10.16 -8.12 6.38
C THR A 63 9.99 -9.07 7.57
N ASP A 64 8.76 -9.44 7.90
CA ASP A 64 8.46 -10.33 9.03
C ASP A 64 8.97 -11.76 8.77
N LEU A 65 8.98 -12.24 7.52
CA LEU A 65 9.60 -13.54 7.17
C LEU A 65 11.12 -13.50 7.26
N GLN A 66 11.73 -12.40 6.82
CA GLN A 66 13.18 -12.22 6.97
C GLN A 66 13.57 -12.12 8.45
N LEU A 67 12.75 -11.43 9.26
CA LEU A 67 12.90 -11.36 10.69
C LEU A 67 12.74 -12.74 11.34
N ALA A 68 11.73 -13.53 10.96
CA ALA A 68 11.52 -14.88 11.48
C ALA A 68 12.75 -15.76 11.24
N ARG A 69 13.30 -15.72 10.03
CA ARG A 69 14.54 -16.44 9.68
C ARG A 69 15.73 -15.94 10.50
N ALA A 70 15.93 -14.64 10.58
CA ALA A 70 17.04 -14.06 11.33
C ALA A 70 16.95 -14.39 12.82
N THR A 71 15.74 -14.33 13.39
CA THR A 71 15.47 -14.68 14.79
C THR A 71 15.74 -16.15 15.06
N ALA A 72 15.37 -17.04 14.14
CA ALA A 72 15.63 -18.48 14.29
C ALA A 72 17.13 -18.78 14.38
N VAL A 73 17.91 -18.17 13.47
CA VAL A 73 19.36 -18.35 13.42
C VAL A 73 20.05 -17.67 14.60
N ALA A 74 19.66 -16.44 14.94
CA ALA A 74 20.27 -15.68 16.02
C ALA A 74 20.05 -16.35 17.39
N ASN A 75 18.87 -16.93 17.62
CA ASN A 75 18.54 -17.57 18.89
C ASN A 75 18.86 -19.07 18.92
N ASN A 76 19.36 -19.63 17.81
CA ASN A 76 19.55 -21.07 17.64
C ASN A 76 18.31 -21.89 18.07
N ALA A 77 17.12 -21.35 17.77
CA ALA A 77 15.82 -21.94 18.11
C ALA A 77 14.85 -21.80 16.94
N GLY A 78 14.06 -22.84 16.65
CA GLY A 78 13.12 -22.81 15.54
C GLY A 78 12.06 -21.72 15.71
N VAL A 79 11.81 -20.93 14.66
CA VAL A 79 10.74 -19.92 14.65
C VAL A 79 9.70 -20.31 13.62
N ARG A 80 8.44 -20.33 14.04
CA ARG A 80 7.30 -20.62 13.18
C ARG A 80 6.54 -19.36 12.82
N VAL A 81 5.95 -19.36 11.63
CA VAL A 81 4.93 -18.39 11.24
C VAL A 81 3.66 -19.16 10.92
N ASN A 82 2.59 -18.89 11.67
CA ASN A 82 1.27 -19.46 11.48
C ASN A 82 0.37 -18.44 10.77
N PHE A 83 -0.35 -18.87 9.73
CA PHE A 83 -1.23 -18.05 8.90
C PHE A 83 -2.68 -18.50 9.07
N GLN A 84 -3.58 -17.54 9.29
CA GLN A 84 -4.99 -17.82 9.52
C GLN A 84 -5.88 -16.87 8.74
N VAL A 85 -6.97 -17.40 8.20
CA VAL A 85 -8.09 -16.62 7.69
C VAL A 85 -9.16 -16.65 8.77
N LEU A 86 -9.65 -15.48 9.16
CA LEU A 86 -10.60 -15.30 10.25
C LEU A 86 -12.04 -15.45 9.72
N ALA A 87 -12.98 -15.72 10.62
CA ALA A 87 -14.38 -15.97 10.27
C ALA A 87 -15.07 -14.72 9.70
N ASP A 88 -14.62 -13.53 10.10
CA ASP A 88 -15.09 -12.23 9.62
C ASP A 88 -14.57 -11.86 8.20
N GLY A 89 -13.80 -12.77 7.57
CA GLY A 89 -13.16 -12.55 6.28
C GLY A 89 -11.82 -11.84 6.34
N GLY A 90 -11.36 -11.47 7.55
CA GLY A 90 -10.03 -10.97 7.82
C GLY A 90 -8.96 -12.06 7.73
N SER A 91 -7.73 -11.68 8.03
CA SER A 91 -6.61 -12.61 8.09
C SER A 91 -5.58 -12.16 9.10
N CYS A 92 -4.86 -13.11 9.67
CA CYS A 92 -3.74 -12.82 10.53
C CYS A 92 -2.56 -13.75 10.24
N TYR A 93 -1.40 -13.35 10.75
CA TYR A 93 -0.33 -14.31 11.03
C TYR A 93 0.38 -14.03 12.34
N VAL A 94 0.93 -15.08 12.94
CA VAL A 94 1.68 -15.04 14.19
C VAL A 94 3.03 -15.71 13.99
N MET A 95 4.10 -14.97 14.29
CA MET A 95 5.47 -15.46 14.43
C MET A 95 5.69 -15.91 15.88
N HIS A 96 6.15 -17.14 16.11
CA HIS A 96 6.26 -17.72 17.46
C HIS A 96 7.34 -18.79 17.61
N THR A 97 7.68 -19.13 18.85
CA THR A 97 8.71 -20.14 19.21
C THR A 97 8.15 -21.56 19.41
N GLY A 98 6.83 -21.71 19.58
CA GLY A 98 6.18 -23.01 19.84
C GLY A 98 6.13 -23.99 18.65
N ALA A 99 5.54 -25.16 18.87
CA ALA A 99 5.27 -26.17 17.85
C ALA A 99 4.12 -25.76 16.91
N ALA A 100 3.91 -26.54 15.85
CA ALA A 100 2.84 -26.26 14.89
C ALA A 100 1.47 -26.29 15.57
N GLY A 101 0.74 -25.17 15.50
CA GLY A 101 -0.59 -25.03 16.11
C GLY A 101 -0.58 -24.55 17.57
N ASP A 102 0.58 -24.26 18.15
CA ASP A 102 0.67 -23.75 19.52
C ASP A 102 0.27 -22.28 19.65
N CYS A 103 0.39 -21.50 18.57
CA CYS A 103 -0.06 -20.12 18.54
C CYS A 103 -1.00 -19.87 17.37
N GLY A 104 -1.97 -18.98 17.59
CA GLY A 104 -2.92 -18.53 16.59
C GLY A 104 -3.44 -17.13 16.86
N CYS A 105 -4.49 -16.72 16.15
CA CYS A 105 -5.16 -15.46 16.43
C CYS A 105 -6.57 -15.68 16.94
N THR A 106 -7.01 -14.77 17.82
CA THR A 106 -8.42 -14.58 18.14
C THR A 106 -9.16 -13.91 16.96
N GLU A 107 -10.48 -13.77 17.06
CA GLU A 107 -11.30 -13.06 16.06
C GLU A 107 -10.89 -11.59 15.92
N GLU A 108 -10.41 -10.96 17.01
CA GLU A 108 -9.88 -9.59 17.01
C GLU A 108 -8.44 -9.51 16.50
N GLY A 109 -7.85 -10.64 16.10
CA GLY A 109 -6.50 -10.76 15.58
C GLY A 109 -5.39 -10.67 16.63
N GLN A 110 -5.72 -10.85 17.91
CA GLN A 110 -4.72 -10.91 18.98
C GLN A 110 -4.04 -12.28 19.01
N PRO A 111 -2.73 -12.37 19.30
CA PRO A 111 -2.08 -13.66 19.42
C PRO A 111 -2.57 -14.42 20.66
N GLU A 112 -2.91 -15.68 20.47
CA GLU A 112 -3.19 -16.63 21.55
C GLU A 112 -2.22 -17.81 21.43
N CYS A 113 -1.47 -18.08 22.50
CA CYS A 113 -0.45 -19.12 22.54
C CYS A 113 -0.66 -20.08 23.70
N ARG A 114 -0.37 -21.36 23.47
CA ARG A 114 -0.32 -22.39 24.52
C ARG A 114 0.88 -22.16 25.45
N PRO A 115 0.83 -22.68 26.69
CA PRO A 115 1.97 -22.63 27.60
C PRO A 115 3.25 -23.19 26.97
N GLY A 116 4.35 -22.45 27.06
CA GLY A 116 5.65 -22.82 26.46
C GLY A 116 5.86 -22.29 25.03
N ALA A 117 4.85 -21.68 24.41
CA ALA A 117 5.00 -20.95 23.16
C ALA A 117 4.90 -19.44 23.39
N GLU A 118 5.78 -18.67 22.75
CA GLU A 118 5.81 -17.22 22.85
C GLU A 118 5.53 -16.60 21.48
N ALA A 119 4.58 -15.65 21.43
CA ALA A 119 4.34 -14.85 20.24
C ALA A 119 5.39 -13.73 20.15
N LEU A 120 6.18 -13.77 19.09
CA LEU A 120 7.24 -12.80 18.82
C LEU A 120 6.72 -11.62 18.00
N ARG A 121 5.80 -11.88 17.07
CA ARG A 121 5.21 -10.85 16.21
C ARG A 121 3.85 -11.29 15.72
N THR A 122 2.91 -10.36 15.66
CA THR A 122 1.57 -10.60 15.09
C THR A 122 1.23 -9.52 14.09
N ALA A 123 0.49 -9.87 13.06
CA ALA A 123 -0.16 -8.92 12.16
C ALA A 123 -1.59 -9.35 11.90
N HIS A 124 -2.50 -8.39 11.98
CA HIS A 124 -3.92 -8.57 11.74
C HIS A 124 -4.40 -7.63 10.62
N TYR A 125 -5.10 -8.19 9.66
CA TYR A 125 -5.78 -7.50 8.56
C TYR A 125 -7.27 -7.79 8.68
N GLY A 126 -7.98 -6.96 9.44
CA GLY A 126 -9.42 -7.09 9.64
C GLY A 126 -10.23 -6.74 8.38
N PRO A 127 -11.55 -6.93 8.40
CA PRO A 127 -12.43 -6.80 7.23
C PRO A 127 -12.47 -5.38 6.65
N GLY A 128 -12.20 -4.37 7.46
CA GLY A 128 -12.10 -2.96 7.03
C GLY A 128 -10.83 -2.65 6.23
N VAL A 129 -9.79 -3.46 6.34
CA VAL A 129 -8.55 -3.30 5.56
C VAL A 129 -8.77 -3.95 4.19
N PRO A 130 -8.49 -3.26 3.07
CA PRO A 130 -8.77 -3.79 1.73
C PRO A 130 -7.71 -4.81 1.28
N VAL A 131 -7.22 -5.65 2.19
CA VAL A 131 -6.19 -6.66 1.95
C VAL A 131 -6.47 -7.90 2.79
N ARG A 132 -6.26 -9.07 2.19
CA ARG A 132 -6.32 -10.36 2.87
C ARG A 132 -5.08 -11.18 2.54
N ILE A 133 -4.55 -11.86 3.53
CA ILE A 133 -3.42 -12.77 3.39
C ILE A 133 -3.92 -14.20 3.47
N ALA A 134 -3.60 -15.00 2.45
CA ALA A 134 -3.87 -16.42 2.43
C ALA A 134 -2.60 -17.19 2.07
N SER A 135 -2.36 -18.32 2.72
CA SER A 135 -1.19 -19.16 2.47
C SER A 135 -1.61 -20.55 2.02
N ASN A 136 -0.80 -21.20 1.17
CA ASN A 136 -0.97 -22.61 0.84
C ASN A 136 -0.52 -23.56 1.98
N SER A 137 0.23 -23.04 2.97
CA SER A 137 0.56 -23.74 4.20
C SER A 137 0.08 -22.95 5.40
N ARG A 138 -0.58 -23.63 6.35
CA ARG A 138 -1.02 -23.00 7.60
C ARG A 138 0.16 -22.57 8.46
N SER A 139 1.25 -23.32 8.48
CA SER A 139 2.44 -22.99 9.26
C SER A 139 3.70 -23.27 8.46
N ILE A 140 4.71 -22.42 8.63
CA ILE A 140 6.08 -22.66 8.16
C ILE A 140 7.05 -22.54 9.33
N LEU A 141 8.11 -23.34 9.31
CA LEU A 141 9.18 -23.32 10.30
C LEU A 141 10.48 -22.88 9.63
N PHE A 142 11.16 -21.90 10.22
CA PHE A 142 12.54 -21.59 9.91
C PHE A 142 13.47 -22.40 10.82
N ASP A 143 14.37 -23.15 10.19
CA ASP A 143 15.37 -23.97 10.88
C ASP A 143 16.45 -23.08 11.52
N PRO A 144 16.82 -23.33 12.78
CA PRO A 144 17.77 -22.48 13.50
C PRO A 144 19.22 -22.59 13.02
N VAL A 145 19.61 -23.68 12.38
CA VAL A 145 21.00 -23.91 11.98
C VAL A 145 21.22 -23.51 10.52
N ALA A 146 20.37 -24.03 9.63
CA ALA A 146 20.51 -23.82 8.20
C ALA A 146 19.75 -22.59 7.69
N GLY A 147 18.83 -22.03 8.48
CA GLY A 147 17.94 -20.95 8.04
C GLY A 147 17.03 -21.37 6.88
N THR A 148 16.83 -22.67 6.69
CA THR A 148 15.91 -23.25 5.70
C THR A 148 14.47 -23.10 6.15
N VAL A 149 13.52 -23.27 5.24
CA VAL A 149 12.09 -23.24 5.58
C VAL A 149 11.44 -24.59 5.29
N THR A 150 10.55 -25.04 6.19
CA THR A 150 9.74 -26.24 5.96
C THR A 150 8.31 -26.05 6.48
N PRO A 151 7.27 -26.34 5.66
CA PRO A 151 7.32 -26.51 4.21
C PRO A 151 7.62 -25.19 3.49
N THR A 152 7.92 -25.25 2.19
CA THR A 152 7.89 -24.05 1.33
C THR A 152 6.47 -23.52 1.23
N ALA A 153 6.31 -22.21 1.15
CA ALA A 153 4.99 -21.59 1.08
C ALA A 153 4.92 -20.45 0.06
N THR A 154 3.71 -20.24 -0.44
CA THR A 154 3.31 -19.06 -1.21
C THR A 154 2.17 -18.39 -0.46
N MET A 155 2.44 -17.19 0.02
CA MET A 155 1.49 -16.35 0.70
C MET A 155 0.98 -15.31 -0.28
N LYS A 156 -0.33 -15.28 -0.49
CA LYS A 156 -1.02 -14.36 -1.38
C LYS A 156 -1.53 -13.18 -0.57
N VAL A 157 -1.01 -12.01 -0.84
CA VAL A 157 -1.52 -10.72 -0.36
C VAL A 157 -2.47 -10.20 -1.43
N GLN A 158 -3.77 -10.29 -1.19
CA GLN A 158 -4.81 -10.02 -2.19
C GLN A 158 -5.69 -8.84 -1.77
N GLY A 159 -5.89 -7.90 -2.68
CA GLY A 159 -6.88 -6.82 -2.53
C GLY A 159 -8.29 -7.21 -2.96
N ARG A 160 -9.26 -6.35 -2.69
CA ARG A 160 -10.68 -6.57 -3.04
C ARG A 160 -10.95 -6.61 -4.54
N SER A 161 -10.14 -5.90 -5.33
CA SER A 161 -10.18 -5.90 -6.79
C SER A 161 -9.68 -7.21 -7.42
N GLY A 162 -9.13 -8.13 -6.63
CA GLY A 162 -8.49 -9.36 -7.09
C GLY A 162 -7.00 -9.19 -7.42
N SER A 163 -6.50 -7.96 -7.49
CA SER A 163 -5.06 -7.67 -7.57
C SER A 163 -4.32 -8.32 -6.41
N ALA A 164 -3.15 -8.90 -6.66
CA ALA A 164 -2.42 -9.62 -5.63
C ALA A 164 -0.91 -9.52 -5.78
N VAL A 165 -0.20 -9.73 -4.67
CA VAL A 165 1.23 -10.00 -4.63
C VAL A 165 1.44 -11.34 -3.94
N HIS A 166 2.22 -12.21 -4.55
CA HIS A 166 2.64 -13.48 -3.98
C HIS A 166 4.01 -13.33 -3.33
N GLN A 167 4.09 -13.62 -2.03
CA GLN A 167 5.35 -13.84 -1.31
C GLN A 167 5.66 -15.32 -1.31
N ILE A 168 6.73 -15.70 -2.01
CA ILE A 168 7.12 -17.10 -2.20
C ILE A 168 8.41 -17.34 -1.40
N VAL A 169 8.34 -18.23 -0.42
CA VAL A 169 9.51 -18.68 0.34
C VAL A 169 9.96 -20.05 -0.16
N ASN A 170 11.21 -20.13 -0.62
CA ASN A 170 11.80 -21.39 -1.07
C ASN A 170 12.43 -22.17 0.10
N VAL A 171 12.86 -23.40 -0.16
CA VAL A 171 13.45 -24.29 0.86
C VAL A 171 14.67 -23.69 1.56
N MET A 172 15.41 -22.80 0.89
CA MET A 172 16.57 -22.09 1.46
C MET A 172 16.20 -20.88 2.33
N GLY A 173 14.90 -20.66 2.60
CA GLY A 173 14.42 -19.52 3.40
C GLY A 173 14.52 -18.18 2.68
N ARG A 174 14.70 -18.15 1.35
CA ARG A 174 14.71 -16.90 0.57
C ARG A 174 13.28 -16.56 0.15
N VAL A 175 12.85 -15.35 0.50
CA VAL A 175 11.56 -14.78 0.09
C VAL A 175 11.74 -14.06 -1.25
N ARG A 176 10.76 -14.19 -2.14
CA ARG A 176 10.64 -13.38 -3.35
C ARG A 176 9.20 -12.92 -3.54
N SER A 177 9.03 -11.71 -4.07
CA SER A 177 7.73 -11.20 -4.48
C SER A 177 7.51 -11.36 -5.99
N CYS A 178 6.29 -11.69 -6.38
CA CYS A 178 5.81 -11.58 -7.76
C CYS A 178 4.32 -11.25 -7.77
N SER A 179 3.79 -10.78 -8.90
CA SER A 179 2.36 -10.51 -9.08
C SER A 179 1.78 -11.45 -10.15
N PRO A 180 0.62 -12.09 -9.92
CA PRO A 180 -0.11 -12.76 -11.00
C PRO A 180 -0.61 -11.73 -12.04
N ALA A 181 -1.03 -12.21 -13.21
CA ALA A 181 -1.53 -11.37 -14.29
C ALA A 181 -2.95 -10.82 -13.99
N PRO A 182 -3.25 -9.55 -14.32
CA PRO A 182 -2.30 -8.52 -14.76
C PRO A 182 -1.37 -8.08 -13.62
N ALA A 183 -0.07 -8.01 -13.90
CA ALA A 183 0.93 -7.75 -12.87
C ALA A 183 0.83 -6.30 -12.34
N LEU A 184 0.89 -6.16 -11.02
CA LEU A 184 1.00 -4.84 -10.38
C LEU A 184 2.33 -4.18 -10.75
N PRO A 185 2.35 -2.87 -11.08
CA PRO A 185 3.58 -2.17 -11.41
C PRO A 185 4.59 -2.23 -10.26
N GLY A 186 5.87 -2.47 -10.58
CA GLY A 186 6.92 -2.68 -9.58
C GLY A 186 7.14 -4.14 -9.16
N PHE A 187 6.21 -5.04 -9.49
CA PHE A 187 6.39 -6.48 -9.28
C PHE A 187 6.69 -7.20 -10.60
N ARG A 188 7.54 -8.22 -10.54
CA ARG A 188 7.72 -9.16 -11.64
C ARG A 188 6.50 -10.06 -11.76
N ALA A 189 6.17 -10.50 -12.97
CA ALA A 189 5.16 -11.53 -13.15
C ALA A 189 5.57 -12.83 -12.43
N CYS A 190 4.59 -13.48 -11.82
CA CYS A 190 4.69 -14.91 -11.51
C CYS A 190 4.52 -15.70 -12.81
#